data_AF-A0A183LZJ3-F1
#
_entry.id   AF-A0A183LZJ3-F1
#
_cell.length_a   1.000
_cell.length_b   1.000
_cell.length_c   1.000
_cell.angle_alpha   90.00
_cell.angle_beta   90.00
_cell.angle_gamma   90.00
#
_symmetry.space_group_name_H-M   'P 1'
#
loop_
_entity.id
_entity.type
_entity.pdbx_description
1 polymer ?
#
loop_
_entity_poly.entity_id
_entity_poly.type
_entity_poly.pdbx_seq_one_letter_code
_entity_poly.pdbx_strand_id
1 'polypeptide(L)'
;FFYQKADELDSWEKQLKRLHSSLLNLVSGDNDLANAEAGLSRSVLLLANVEENTGLAQALHHLAETEGHVADLHALQAEAHTCHLVEYSRELLGMDVLSERVRIYRTWKTAEANLRSKREQKIRMEMAPRNDNKKMATITMELEDLENRVDQAQHKFNNISINIKREFQNFDLNRFAYFKQATTEYLELLLQIQLKIDFISLSLYADFMHIFNNNMVF
;
A
#
# COMPACT_ATOMS: atom_id res chain seq x y z
N PHE A 1 -2.60 -22.16 -14.27
CA PHE A 1 -2.69 -21.50 -12.95
C PHE A 1 -1.60 -20.46 -12.76
N PHE A 2 -0.35 -20.80 -12.42
CA PHE A 2 0.65 -19.78 -12.06
C PHE A 2 0.99 -18.78 -13.17
N TYR A 3 1.06 -19.20 -14.44
CA TYR A 3 1.25 -18.28 -15.57
C TYR A 3 0.09 -17.28 -15.69
N GLN A 4 -1.15 -17.78 -15.74
CA GLN A 4 -2.34 -16.94 -15.74
C GLN A 4 -2.39 -15.98 -14.54
N LYS A 5 -2.04 -16.45 -13.33
CA LYS A 5 -1.98 -15.60 -12.14
C LYS A 5 -0.87 -14.57 -12.20
N ALA A 6 0.26 -14.87 -12.84
CA ALA A 6 1.32 -13.90 -13.06
C ALA A 6 0.85 -12.78 -14.00
N ASP A 7 0.16 -13.13 -15.10
CA ASP A 7 -0.38 -12.14 -16.04
C ASP A 7 -1.47 -11.27 -15.40
N GLU A 8 -2.37 -11.88 -14.60
CA GLU A 8 -3.38 -11.16 -13.82
C GLU A 8 -2.73 -10.18 -12.82
N LEU A 9 -1.70 -10.62 -12.09
CA LEU A 9 -0.99 -9.79 -11.13
C LEU A 9 -0.22 -8.65 -11.79
N ASP A 10 0.45 -8.87 -12.93
CA ASP A 10 1.14 -7.80 -13.65
C ASP A 10 0.16 -6.72 -14.13
N SER A 11 -1.03 -7.12 -14.58
CA SER A 11 -2.10 -6.18 -14.92
C SER A 11 -2.55 -5.37 -13.71
N TRP A 12 -2.78 -6.04 -12.57
CA TRP A 12 -3.19 -5.38 -11.33
C TRP A 12 -2.11 -4.46 -10.79
N GLU A 13 -0.84 -4.87 -10.81
CA GLU A 13 0.27 -4.05 -10.36
C GLU A 13 0.34 -2.74 -11.14
N LYS A 14 0.15 -2.78 -12.46
CA LYS A 14 0.09 -1.57 -13.30
C LYS A 14 -1.08 -0.66 -12.92
N GLN A 15 -2.25 -1.22 -12.65
CA GLN A 15 -3.44 -0.46 -12.24
C GLN A 15 -3.27 0.13 -10.84
N LEU A 16 -2.76 -0.65 -9.89
CA LEU A 16 -2.51 -0.24 -8.51
C LEU A 16 -1.42 0.83 -8.43
N LYS A 17 -0.35 0.76 -9.23
CA LYS A 17 0.66 1.83 -9.31
C LYS A 17 0.07 3.15 -9.78
N ARG A 18 -0.81 3.10 -10.80
CA ARG A 18 -1.52 4.30 -11.28
C ARG A 18 -2.45 4.87 -10.21
N LEU A 19 -3.23 4.01 -9.57
CA LEU A 19 -4.10 4.40 -8.46
C LEU A 19 -3.28 5.03 -7.32
N HIS A 20 -2.22 4.37 -6.85
CA HIS A 20 -1.35 4.86 -5.80
C HIS A 20 -0.77 6.25 -6.13
N SER A 21 -0.30 6.46 -7.37
CA SER A 21 0.17 7.77 -7.81
C SER A 21 -0.94 8.82 -7.80
N SER A 22 -2.15 8.49 -8.25
CA SER A 22 -3.30 9.40 -8.17
C SER A 22 -3.67 9.75 -6.72
N LEU A 23 -3.57 8.79 -5.80
CA LEU A 23 -3.83 9.01 -4.38
C LEU A 23 -2.78 9.91 -3.73
N LEU A 24 -1.51 9.75 -4.07
CA LEU A 24 -0.45 10.66 -3.61
C LEU A 24 -0.70 12.10 -4.09
N ASN A 25 -1.15 12.27 -5.33
CA ASN A 25 -1.50 13.60 -5.85
C ASN A 25 -2.71 14.21 -5.11
N LEU A 26 -3.72 13.39 -4.78
CA LEU A 26 -4.86 13.83 -3.98
C LEU A 26 -4.41 14.30 -2.59
N VAL A 27 -3.61 13.50 -1.89
CA VAL A 27 -3.02 13.87 -0.58
C VAL A 27 -2.22 15.16 -0.68
N SER A 28 -1.41 15.32 -1.73
CA SER A 28 -0.64 16.55 -1.95
C SER A 28 -1.56 17.76 -2.12
N GLY A 29 -2.60 17.65 -2.94
CA GLY A 29 -3.56 18.73 -3.17
C GLY A 29 -4.30 19.15 -1.90
N ASP A 30 -4.74 18.18 -1.09
CA ASP A 30 -5.44 18.46 0.16
C ASP A 30 -4.51 19.10 1.21
N ASN A 31 -3.23 18.71 1.24
CA ASN A 31 -2.23 19.40 2.08
C ASN A 31 -1.98 20.84 1.62
N ASP A 32 -1.88 21.07 0.31
CA ASP A 32 -1.71 22.41 -0.23
C ASP A 32 -2.92 23.31 0.10
N LEU A 33 -4.13 22.75 0.03
CA LEU A 33 -5.38 23.43 0.42
C LEU A 33 -5.38 23.79 1.91
N ALA A 34 -5.13 22.81 2.79
CA ALA A 34 -5.09 23.03 4.24
C ALA A 34 -4.05 24.09 4.63
N ASN A 35 -2.87 24.06 3.99
CA ASN A 35 -1.83 25.07 4.20
C ASN A 35 -2.24 26.47 3.72
N ALA A 36 -2.93 26.55 2.59
CA ALA A 36 -3.44 27.82 2.05
C ALA A 36 -4.50 28.44 2.97
N GLU A 37 -5.44 27.65 3.47
CA GLU A 37 -6.47 28.11 4.41
C GLU A 37 -5.89 28.51 5.77
N ALA A 38 -4.92 27.74 6.29
CA ALA A 38 -4.19 28.14 7.49
C ALA A 38 -3.43 29.47 7.27
N GLY A 39 -2.92 29.70 6.05
CA GLY A 39 -2.35 30.96 5.63
C GLY A 39 -3.36 32.10 5.64
N LEU A 40 -4.54 31.87 5.05
CA LEU A 40 -5.65 32.82 5.01
C LEU A 40 -6.10 33.20 6.42
N SER A 41 -6.34 32.23 7.30
CA SER A 41 -6.69 32.43 8.71
C SER A 41 -5.70 33.39 9.40
N ARG A 42 -4.38 33.14 9.24
CA ARG A 42 -3.34 34.02 9.79
C ARG A 42 -3.39 35.43 9.21
N SER A 43 -3.57 35.57 7.90
CA SER A 43 -3.66 36.88 7.25
C SER A 43 -4.90 37.67 7.71
N VAL A 44 -6.05 37.01 7.83
CA VAL A 44 -7.29 37.63 8.35
C VAL A 44 -7.10 38.05 9.80
N LEU A 45 -6.45 37.23 10.62
CA LEU A 45 -6.15 37.58 12.02
C LEU A 45 -5.27 38.83 12.13
N LEU A 46 -4.26 38.96 11.27
CA LEU A 46 -3.41 40.15 11.22
C LEU A 46 -4.21 41.41 10.84
N LEU A 47 -5.17 41.29 9.90
CA LEU A 47 -6.08 42.38 9.54
C LEU A 47 -7.01 42.74 10.71
N ALA A 48 -7.56 41.75 11.41
CA ALA A 48 -8.41 41.96 12.58
C ALA A 48 -7.69 42.79 13.67
N ASN A 49 -6.41 42.51 13.89
CA ASN A 49 -5.60 43.18 14.92
C ASN A 49 -5.30 44.66 14.64
N VAL A 50 -5.38 45.09 13.38
CA VAL A 50 -5.12 46.50 12.98
C VAL A 50 -6.40 47.26 12.66
N GLU A 51 -7.56 46.61 12.73
CA GLU A 51 -8.85 47.21 12.45
C GLU A 51 -9.34 48.08 13.62
N GLU A 52 -9.66 49.34 13.33
CA GLU A 52 -10.07 50.32 14.35
C GLU A 52 -11.55 50.16 14.69
N ASN A 53 -12.39 49.74 13.74
CA ASN A 53 -13.79 49.48 14.00
C ASN A 53 -13.95 48.19 14.80
N THR A 54 -14.35 48.32 16.07
CA THR A 54 -14.48 47.19 16.99
C THR A 54 -15.40 46.07 16.48
N GLY A 55 -16.51 46.42 15.82
CA GLY A 55 -17.44 45.42 15.28
C GLY A 55 -16.85 44.65 14.09
N LEU A 56 -16.14 45.35 13.21
CA LEU A 56 -15.45 44.72 12.07
C LEU A 56 -14.24 43.89 12.54
N ALA A 57 -13.46 44.38 13.51
CA ALA A 57 -12.35 43.64 14.10
C ALA A 57 -12.83 42.30 14.71
N GLN A 58 -13.95 42.32 15.45
CA GLN A 58 -14.57 41.10 16.00
C GLN A 58 -15.02 40.13 14.91
N ALA A 59 -15.65 40.63 13.84
CA ALA A 59 -16.05 39.80 12.70
C ALA A 59 -14.85 39.14 12.00
N LEU A 60 -13.76 39.88 11.82
CA LEU A 60 -12.52 39.35 11.24
C LEU A 60 -11.84 38.32 12.16
N HIS A 61 -11.88 38.50 13.48
CA HIS A 61 -11.40 37.49 14.41
C HIS A 61 -12.17 36.17 14.30
N HIS A 62 -13.51 36.23 14.28
CA HIS A 62 -14.34 35.03 14.10
C HIS A 62 -14.12 34.37 12.75
N LEU A 63 -13.93 35.16 11.68
CA LEU A 63 -13.56 34.64 10.36
C LEU A 63 -12.23 33.88 10.43
N ALA A 64 -11.20 34.49 11.01
CA ALA A 64 -9.89 33.88 11.13
C ALA A 64 -9.94 32.56 11.93
N GLU A 65 -10.67 32.52 13.04
CA GLU A 65 -10.86 31.31 13.84
C GLU A 65 -11.56 30.20 13.04
N THR A 66 -12.63 30.55 12.32
CA THR A 66 -13.39 29.60 11.50
C THR A 66 -12.53 29.03 10.36
N GLU A 67 -11.84 29.89 9.61
CA GLU A 67 -10.90 29.46 8.56
C GLU A 67 -9.77 28.58 9.14
N GLY A 68 -9.35 28.84 10.38
CA GLY A 68 -8.40 27.99 11.09
C GLY A 68 -8.96 26.59 11.36
N HIS A 69 -10.20 26.51 11.85
CA HIS A 69 -10.87 25.22 12.07
C HIS A 69 -11.13 24.45 10.77
N VAL A 70 -11.47 25.13 9.67
CA VAL A 70 -11.62 24.49 8.34
C VAL A 70 -10.29 23.93 7.87
N ALA A 71 -9.19 24.68 8.03
CA ALA A 71 -7.85 24.21 7.68
C ALA A 71 -7.46 22.94 8.47
N ASP A 72 -7.77 22.88 9.77
CA ASP A 72 -7.52 21.70 10.60
C ASP A 72 -8.32 20.47 10.12
N LEU A 73 -9.56 20.69 9.66
CA LEU A 73 -10.40 19.61 9.11
C LEU A 73 -9.89 19.11 7.74
N HIS A 74 -9.42 20.00 6.87
CA HIS A 74 -8.77 19.58 5.63
C HIS A 74 -7.43 18.87 5.87
N ALA A 75 -6.67 19.26 6.89
CA ALA A 75 -5.47 18.53 7.30
C ALA A 75 -5.82 17.10 7.77
N LEU A 76 -6.88 16.95 8.56
CA LEU A 76 -7.40 15.64 8.98
C LEU A 76 -7.87 14.80 7.78
N GLN A 77 -8.47 15.43 6.77
CA GLN A 77 -8.85 14.77 5.52
C GLN A 77 -7.63 14.23 4.76
N ALA A 78 -6.57 15.02 4.64
CA ALA A 78 -5.32 14.61 4.00
C ALA A 78 -4.65 13.42 4.75
N GLU A 79 -4.71 13.42 6.08
CA GLU A 79 -4.25 12.30 6.90
C GLU A 79 -5.09 11.04 6.67
N ALA A 80 -6.42 11.18 6.63
CA ALA A 80 -7.34 10.08 6.35
C ALA A 80 -7.05 9.40 5.00
N HIS A 81 -6.82 10.20 3.95
CA HIS A 81 -6.41 9.69 2.62
C HIS A 81 -5.11 8.89 2.69
N THR A 82 -4.14 9.37 3.47
CA THR A 82 -2.83 8.73 3.62
C THR A 82 -2.98 7.37 4.29
N CYS A 83 -3.60 7.33 5.47
CA CYS A 83 -3.74 6.10 6.26
C CYS A 83 -4.65 5.05 5.60
N HIS A 84 -5.70 5.47 4.88
CA HIS A 84 -6.67 4.51 4.34
C HIS A 84 -6.41 4.14 2.88
N LEU A 85 -6.07 5.09 2.02
CA LEU A 85 -5.95 4.81 0.58
C LEU A 85 -4.51 4.57 0.14
N VAL A 86 -3.58 5.42 0.59
CA VAL A 86 -2.16 5.30 0.20
C VAL A 86 -1.53 4.05 0.81
N GLU A 87 -1.75 3.79 2.10
CA GLU A 87 -1.24 2.60 2.77
C GLU A 87 -1.86 1.32 2.23
N TYR A 88 -3.19 1.26 2.08
CA TYR A 88 -3.89 0.11 1.51
C TYR A 88 -3.40 -0.23 0.09
N SER A 89 -3.24 0.78 -0.77
CA SER A 89 -2.71 0.56 -2.14
C SER A 89 -1.25 0.11 -2.13
N ARG A 90 -0.44 0.58 -1.17
CA ARG A 90 0.96 0.13 -0.99
C ARG A 90 1.04 -1.32 -0.54
N GLU A 91 0.21 -1.74 0.41
CA GLU A 91 0.17 -3.13 0.88
C GLU A 91 -0.17 -4.10 -0.25
N LEU A 92 -1.14 -3.75 -1.09
CA LEU A 92 -1.51 -4.55 -2.26
C LEU A 92 -0.38 -4.69 -3.29
N LEU A 93 0.50 -3.69 -3.41
CA LEU A 93 1.68 -3.74 -4.29
C LEU A 93 2.81 -4.64 -3.76
N GLY A 94 2.81 -4.98 -2.47
CA GLY A 94 3.90 -5.71 -1.80
C GLY A 94 3.90 -7.23 -1.98
N MET A 95 2.94 -7.82 -2.69
CA MET A 95 2.79 -9.28 -2.78
C MET A 95 3.75 -9.96 -3.78
N ASP A 96 5.02 -10.16 -3.40
CA ASP A 96 6.03 -10.84 -4.24
C ASP A 96 6.09 -12.38 -4.08
N VAL A 97 4.93 -13.00 -3.89
CA VAL A 97 4.82 -14.44 -3.60
C VAL A 97 5.21 -15.33 -4.79
N LEU A 98 5.02 -14.86 -6.03
CA LEU A 98 5.37 -15.61 -7.23
C LEU A 98 6.88 -15.63 -7.49
N SER A 99 7.61 -14.56 -7.20
CA SER A 99 9.08 -14.55 -7.36
C SER A 99 9.74 -15.49 -6.36
N GLU A 100 9.22 -15.59 -5.14
CA GLU A 100 9.69 -16.55 -4.16
C GLU A 100 9.49 -18.00 -4.64
N ARG A 101 8.34 -18.29 -5.26
CA ARG A 101 8.11 -19.61 -5.88
C ARG A 101 9.12 -19.91 -6.99
N VAL A 102 9.45 -18.92 -7.83
CA VAL A 102 10.47 -19.05 -8.89
C VAL A 102 11.85 -19.29 -8.28
N ARG A 103 12.20 -18.62 -7.19
CA ARG A 103 13.45 -18.81 -6.46
C ARG A 103 13.59 -20.25 -5.96
N ILE A 104 12.58 -20.77 -5.27
CA ILE A 104 12.58 -22.15 -4.75
C ILE A 104 12.62 -23.17 -5.91
N TYR A 105 11.91 -22.90 -7.01
CA TYR A 105 12.00 -23.74 -8.21
C TYR A 105 13.42 -23.82 -8.78
N ARG A 106 14.12 -22.67 -8.89
CA ARG A 106 15.51 -22.63 -9.34
C ARG A 106 16.41 -23.44 -8.42
N THR A 107 16.25 -23.33 -7.09
CA THR A 107 17.00 -24.14 -6.13
C THR A 107 16.80 -25.64 -6.36
N TRP A 108 15.56 -26.08 -6.59
CA TRP A 108 15.27 -27.48 -6.92
C TRP A 108 15.93 -27.92 -8.23
N LYS A 109 15.81 -27.12 -9.30
CA LYS A 109 16.42 -27.45 -10.61
C LYS A 109 17.95 -27.48 -10.57
N THR A 110 18.58 -26.63 -9.78
CA THR A 110 20.02 -26.70 -9.53
C THR A 110 20.41 -27.99 -8.81
N ALA A 111 19.63 -28.43 -7.81
CA ALA A 111 19.88 -29.71 -7.13
C ALA A 111 19.75 -30.91 -8.10
N GLU A 112 18.72 -30.92 -8.97
CA GLU A 112 18.55 -31.97 -9.99
C GLU A 112 19.71 -32.01 -10.99
N ALA A 113 20.19 -30.84 -11.43
CA ALA A 113 21.33 -30.74 -12.34
C ALA A 113 22.62 -31.28 -11.70
N ASN A 114 22.86 -30.95 -10.43
CA ASN A 114 24.02 -31.45 -9.69
C ASN A 114 23.97 -32.98 -9.53
N LEU A 115 22.81 -33.52 -9.16
CA LEU A 115 22.61 -34.98 -9.07
C LEU A 115 22.86 -35.66 -10.42
N ARG A 116 22.34 -35.11 -11.51
CA ARG A 116 22.55 -35.64 -12.87
C ARG A 116 24.03 -35.67 -13.24
N SER A 117 24.73 -34.56 -13.05
CA SER A 117 26.17 -34.45 -13.31
C SER A 117 26.96 -35.47 -12.50
N LYS A 118 26.59 -35.69 -11.23
CA LYS A 118 27.24 -36.68 -10.36
C LYS A 118 26.98 -38.12 -10.81
N ARG A 119 25.77 -38.44 -11.27
CA ARG A 119 25.44 -39.75 -11.86
C ARG A 119 26.26 -40.02 -13.11
N GLU A 120 26.41 -39.03 -13.99
CA GLU A 120 27.28 -39.14 -15.16
C GLU A 120 28.75 -39.35 -14.78
N GLN A 121 29.25 -38.69 -13.72
CA GLN A 121 30.59 -38.92 -13.19
C GLN A 121 30.77 -40.37 -12.72
N LYS A 122 29.79 -40.93 -12.00
CA LYS A 122 29.81 -42.33 -11.56
C LYS A 122 29.91 -43.29 -12.74
N ILE A 123 29.06 -43.14 -13.76
CA ILE A 123 29.06 -43.99 -14.96
C ILE A 123 30.43 -43.95 -15.65
N ARG A 124 31.02 -42.75 -15.81
CA ARG A 124 32.35 -42.61 -16.43
C ARG A 124 33.45 -43.32 -15.63
N MET A 125 33.36 -43.34 -14.30
CA MET A 125 34.31 -44.04 -13.45
C MET A 125 34.15 -45.56 -13.49
N GLU A 126 32.92 -46.05 -13.56
CA GLU A 126 32.62 -47.48 -13.72
C GLU A 126 33.16 -48.04 -15.05
N MET A 127 33.17 -47.21 -16.11
CA MET A 127 33.73 -47.57 -17.42
C MET A 127 35.27 -47.46 -17.49
N ALA A 128 35.94 -46.90 -16.48
CA ALA A 128 37.38 -46.68 -16.51
C ALA A 128 38.16 -47.98 -16.17
N PRO A 129 39.27 -48.27 -16.87
CA PRO A 129 40.04 -49.52 -16.70
C PRO A 129 40.79 -49.65 -15.36
N ARG A 130 40.81 -48.60 -14.53
CA ARG A 130 41.30 -48.64 -13.14
C ARG A 130 40.27 -48.00 -12.23
N ASN A 131 39.51 -48.83 -11.52
CA ASN A 131 38.50 -48.34 -10.58
C ASN A 131 39.08 -48.30 -9.15
N ASP A 132 39.05 -47.12 -8.52
CA ASP A 132 39.50 -46.93 -7.14
C ASP A 132 38.31 -47.12 -6.20
N ASN A 133 38.27 -48.27 -5.51
CA ASN A 133 37.17 -48.64 -4.63
C ASN A 133 36.86 -47.57 -3.57
N LYS A 134 37.86 -46.84 -3.08
CA LYS A 134 37.63 -45.75 -2.11
C LYS A 134 36.90 -44.58 -2.76
N LYS A 135 37.30 -44.18 -3.97
CA LYS A 135 36.61 -43.10 -4.72
C LYS A 135 35.19 -43.49 -5.14
N MET A 136 34.97 -44.76 -5.48
CA MET A 136 33.62 -45.28 -5.78
C MET A 136 32.69 -45.23 -4.57
N ALA A 137 33.20 -45.56 -3.38
CA ALA A 137 32.45 -45.43 -2.13
C ALA A 137 32.10 -43.96 -1.83
N THR A 138 33.06 -43.03 -1.99
CA THR A 138 32.81 -41.59 -1.82
C THR A 138 31.73 -41.06 -2.75
N ILE A 139 31.78 -41.39 -4.05
CA ILE A 139 30.78 -40.93 -5.02
C ILE A 139 29.40 -41.50 -4.71
N THR A 140 29.31 -42.74 -4.23
CA THR A 140 28.04 -43.35 -3.87
C THR A 140 27.41 -42.64 -2.67
N MET A 141 28.20 -42.28 -1.65
CA MET A 141 27.73 -41.50 -0.50
C MET A 141 27.31 -40.08 -0.90
N GLU A 142 28.09 -39.41 -1.76
CA GLU A 142 27.74 -38.08 -2.28
C GLU A 142 26.47 -38.09 -3.15
N LEU A 143 26.20 -39.19 -3.86
CA LEU A 143 24.97 -39.37 -4.62
C LEU A 143 23.76 -39.47 -3.69
N GLU A 144 23.86 -40.23 -2.59
CA GLU A 144 22.80 -40.35 -1.60
C GLU A 144 22.46 -38.98 -0.95
N ASP A 145 23.48 -38.17 -0.63
CA ASP A 145 23.25 -36.79 -0.15
C ASP A 145 22.55 -35.92 -1.20
N LEU A 146 22.99 -35.99 -2.47
CA LEU A 146 22.37 -35.23 -3.56
C LEU A 146 20.93 -35.67 -3.84
N GLU A 147 20.63 -36.96 -3.74
CA GLU A 147 19.26 -37.50 -3.86
C GLU A 147 18.37 -36.93 -2.74
N ASN A 148 18.81 -37.02 -1.49
CA ASN A 148 18.10 -36.42 -0.35
C ASN A 148 17.88 -34.91 -0.53
N ARG A 149 18.87 -34.18 -1.07
CA ARG A 149 18.76 -32.73 -1.33
C ARG A 149 17.76 -32.41 -2.44
N VAL A 150 17.71 -33.21 -3.50
CA VAL A 150 16.71 -33.07 -4.58
C VAL A 150 15.31 -33.29 -4.00
N ASP A 151 15.11 -34.35 -3.23
CA ASP A 151 13.81 -34.69 -2.63
C ASP A 151 13.34 -33.56 -1.71
N GLN A 152 14.20 -33.07 -0.81
CA GLN A 152 13.86 -31.95 0.07
C GLN A 152 13.52 -30.67 -0.70
N ALA A 153 14.27 -30.33 -1.75
CA ALA A 153 14.02 -29.14 -2.56
C ALA A 153 12.70 -29.27 -3.35
N GLN A 154 12.39 -30.47 -3.86
CA GLN A 154 11.14 -30.78 -4.53
C GLN A 154 9.95 -30.67 -3.57
N HIS A 155 10.06 -31.23 -2.37
CA HIS A 155 9.04 -31.12 -1.33
C HIS A 155 8.77 -29.64 -0.97
N LYS A 156 9.81 -28.83 -0.78
CA LYS A 156 9.66 -27.38 -0.54
C LYS A 156 8.93 -26.69 -1.68
N PHE A 157 9.29 -26.98 -2.93
CA PHE A 157 8.64 -26.40 -4.11
C PHE A 157 7.16 -26.81 -4.23
N ASN A 158 6.83 -28.06 -3.93
CA ASN A 158 5.45 -28.55 -3.95
C ASN A 158 4.62 -27.88 -2.86
N ASN A 159 5.16 -27.81 -1.64
CA ASN A 159 4.49 -27.21 -0.49
C ASN A 159 4.20 -25.72 -0.73
N ILE A 160 5.19 -24.94 -1.17
CA ILE A 160 4.96 -23.52 -1.48
C ILE A 160 3.94 -23.38 -2.62
N SER A 161 4.00 -24.23 -3.65
CA SER A 161 3.03 -24.18 -4.75
C SER A 161 1.60 -24.46 -4.29
N ILE A 162 1.40 -25.40 -3.36
CA ILE A 162 0.07 -25.70 -2.80
C ILE A 162 -0.43 -24.54 -1.94
N ASN A 163 0.43 -24.01 -1.07
CA ASN A 163 0.07 -22.89 -0.21
C ASN A 163 -0.30 -21.65 -1.02
N ILE A 164 0.52 -21.30 -2.02
CA ILE A 164 0.23 -20.16 -2.90
C ILE A 164 -1.11 -20.34 -3.62
N LYS A 165 -1.42 -21.53 -4.13
CA LYS A 165 -2.73 -21.80 -4.76
C LYS A 165 -3.88 -21.56 -3.79
N ARG A 166 -3.78 -22.07 -2.56
CA ARG A 166 -4.79 -21.90 -1.52
C ARG A 166 -4.98 -20.43 -1.17
N GLU A 167 -3.89 -19.70 -0.95
CA GLU A 167 -3.94 -18.27 -0.64
C GLU A 167 -4.55 -17.45 -1.77
N PHE A 168 -4.20 -17.73 -3.04
CA PHE A 168 -4.85 -17.06 -4.17
C PHE A 168 -6.34 -17.33 -4.25
N GLN A 169 -6.78 -18.57 -4.00
CA GLN A 169 -8.20 -18.89 -3.98
C GLN A 169 -8.93 -18.16 -2.85
N ASN A 170 -8.33 -18.12 -1.66
CA ASN A 170 -8.86 -17.38 -0.53
C ASN A 170 -8.92 -15.88 -0.80
N PHE A 171 -7.86 -15.32 -1.39
CA PHE A 171 -7.81 -13.93 -1.81
C PHE A 171 -8.88 -13.62 -2.86
N ASP A 172 -9.01 -14.41 -3.92
CA ASP A 172 -10.00 -14.19 -4.98
C ASP A 172 -11.44 -14.18 -4.43
N LEU A 173 -11.73 -15.02 -3.42
CA LEU A 173 -13.05 -15.07 -2.77
C LEU A 173 -13.32 -13.85 -1.88
N ASN A 174 -12.31 -13.39 -1.13
CA ASN A 174 -12.51 -12.38 -0.09
C ASN A 174 -12.12 -10.95 -0.52
N ARG A 175 -11.34 -10.77 -1.59
CA ARG A 175 -10.80 -9.46 -2.01
C ARG A 175 -11.87 -8.38 -2.14
N PHE A 176 -13.05 -8.72 -2.68
CA PHE A 176 -14.12 -7.76 -2.86
C PHE A 176 -14.74 -7.35 -1.52
N ALA A 177 -14.88 -8.29 -0.58
CA ALA A 177 -15.38 -8.00 0.75
C ALA A 177 -14.41 -7.09 1.51
N TYR A 178 -13.11 -7.40 1.50
CA TYR A 178 -12.09 -6.55 2.12
C TYR A 178 -12.00 -5.17 1.49
N PHE A 179 -12.02 -5.09 0.15
CA PHE A 179 -12.01 -3.81 -0.56
C PHE A 179 -13.24 -2.98 -0.23
N LYS A 180 -14.43 -3.60 -0.24
CA LYS A 180 -15.69 -2.93 0.11
C LYS A 180 -15.65 -2.41 1.54
N GLN A 181 -15.20 -3.22 2.49
CA GLN A 181 -15.11 -2.81 3.90
C GLN A 181 -14.18 -1.61 4.05
N ALA A 182 -12.93 -1.71 3.57
CA ALA A 182 -11.95 -0.62 3.66
C ALA A 182 -12.45 0.68 2.99
N THR A 183 -13.09 0.54 1.83
CA THR A 183 -13.69 1.68 1.11
C THR A 183 -14.86 2.30 1.88
N THR A 184 -15.68 1.47 2.53
CA THR A 184 -16.84 1.95 3.31
C THR A 184 -16.36 2.74 4.53
N GLU A 185 -15.43 2.18 5.30
CA GLU A 185 -14.83 2.83 6.48
C GLU A 185 -14.20 4.18 6.10
N TYR A 186 -13.46 4.22 4.99
CA TYR A 186 -12.90 5.44 4.45
C TYR A 186 -13.97 6.47 4.04
N LEU A 187 -15.00 6.07 3.30
CA LEU A 187 -16.06 6.98 2.84
C LEU A 187 -16.89 7.53 4.01
N GLU A 188 -17.13 6.72 5.04
CA GLU A 188 -17.81 7.17 6.26
C GLU A 188 -16.99 8.23 7.00
N LEU A 189 -15.67 8.04 7.11
CA LEU A 189 -14.78 9.04 7.70
C LEU A 189 -14.78 10.34 6.90
N LEU A 190 -14.66 10.26 5.56
CA LEU A 190 -14.73 11.45 4.71
C LEU A 190 -16.06 12.19 4.84
N LEU A 191 -17.17 11.47 4.85
CA LEU A 191 -18.49 12.06 5.00
C LEU A 191 -18.59 12.82 6.34
N GLN A 192 -18.06 12.25 7.42
CA GLN A 192 -18.04 12.90 8.73
C GLN A 192 -17.19 14.18 8.73
N ILE A 193 -16.05 14.18 8.05
CA ILE A 193 -15.20 15.38 7.93
C ILE A 193 -15.92 16.45 7.10
N GLN A 194 -16.45 16.09 5.94
CA GLN A 194 -17.17 17.03 5.06
C GLN A 194 -18.37 17.66 5.76
N LEU A 195 -19.17 16.88 6.48
CA LEU A 195 -20.32 17.40 7.21
C LEU A 195 -19.92 18.41 8.29
N LYS A 196 -18.75 18.25 8.92
CA LYS A 196 -18.23 19.22 9.89
C LYS A 196 -17.79 20.51 9.21
N ILE A 197 -17.11 20.41 8.06
CA ILE A 197 -16.72 21.58 7.27
C ILE A 197 -17.96 22.37 6.86
N ASP A 198 -18.94 21.70 6.23
CA ASP A 198 -20.18 22.34 5.77
C ASP A 198 -20.91 23.03 6.93
N PHE A 199 -21.02 22.37 8.08
CA PHE A 199 -21.70 22.93 9.25
C PHE A 199 -21.02 24.22 9.76
N ILE A 200 -19.68 24.22 9.87
CA ILE A 200 -18.90 25.35 10.35
C ILE A 200 -18.93 26.52 9.34
N SER A 201 -18.83 26.22 8.04
CA SER A 201 -18.94 27.25 6.99
C SER A 201 -20.33 27.88 6.96
N LEU A 202 -21.40 27.11 7.19
CA LEU A 202 -22.77 27.65 7.29
C LEU A 202 -22.96 28.52 8.55
N SER A 203 -22.39 28.14 9.70
CA SER A 203 -22.51 28.95 10.92
C SER A 203 -21.83 30.30 10.75
N LEU A 204 -20.64 30.32 10.13
CA LEU A 204 -19.93 31.56 9.83
C LEU A 204 -20.76 32.49 8.92
N TYR A 205 -21.40 31.94 7.88
CA TYR A 205 -22.26 32.73 7.00
C TYR A 205 -23.44 33.35 7.75
N ALA A 206 -24.06 32.60 8.67
CA ALA A 206 -25.13 33.11 9.51
C ALA A 206 -24.66 34.23 10.45
N ASP A 207 -23.49 34.06 11.08
CA ASP A 207 -22.89 35.06 11.97
C ASP A 207 -22.51 36.34 11.22
N PHE A 208 -21.92 36.23 10.03
CA PHE A 208 -21.61 37.38 9.17
C PHE A 208 -22.88 38.13 8.77
N MET A 209 -23.93 37.42 8.34
CA MET A 209 -25.21 38.03 7.96
C MET A 209 -25.87 38.74 9.15
N HIS A 210 -25.75 38.19 10.36
CA HIS A 210 -26.25 38.83 11.58
C HIS A 210 -25.46 40.10 11.95
N ILE A 211 -24.12 40.06 11.87
CA ILE A 211 -23.24 41.21 12.13
C ILE A 211 -23.50 42.32 11.09
N PHE A 212 -23.58 41.99 9.80
CA PHE A 212 -23.86 42.95 8.73
C PHE A 212 -25.23 43.61 8.91
N ASN A 213 -26.28 42.82 9.17
CA ASN A 213 -27.64 43.35 9.30
C ASN A 213 -27.84 44.20 10.56
N ASN A 214 -27.09 43.93 11.65
CA ASN A 214 -27.25 44.68 12.91
C ASN A 214 -26.28 45.86 13.06
N ASN A 215 -25.12 45.86 12.39
CA ASN A 215 -24.10 46.90 12.55
C ASN A 215 -23.98 47.87 11.36
N MET A 216 -24.64 47.61 10.22
CA MET A 216 -24.83 48.60 9.16
C MET A 216 -26.25 49.17 9.15
N VAL A 217 -26.56 49.95 10.19
CA VAL A 217 -27.52 51.04 10.06
C VAL A 217 -26.70 52.28 9.66
N PHE A 218 -26.74 52.63 8.38
CA PHE A 218 -26.32 53.96 7.92
C PHE A 218 -27.32 55.01 8.38
#